data_AF-A0A422N448-F1
#
_entry.id   AF-A0A422N448-F1
#
_cell.length_a   1.000
_cell.length_b   1.000
_cell.length_c   1.000
_cell.angle_alpha   90.00
_cell.angle_beta   90.00
_cell.angle_gamma   90.00
#
_symmetry.space_group_name_H-M   'P 1'
#
loop_
_entity.id
_entity.type
_entity.pdbx_description
1 polymer ?
#
loop_
_entity_poly.entity_id
_entity_poly.type
_entity_poly.pdbx_seq_one_letter_code
_entity_poly.pdbx_strand_id
1 'polypeptide(L)'
;AGRRSQLDGPKPVVEANKIFLLLERLHVTSEKRATFGLQLVVGEVGEANSGGKRITWDAESPLEEMVNSQLTMRSWSQFQGSNGRGVLMRDATIVFPLVAVKADGKKVCTVIYSKDNGGTWQFPAKGSAVEDCSDPNLLEWEGQLLMVATHATHHKRVYASSDVGETWMELSGTHSNVLSEAMKAAPTGSRVDIVTATIGGRQVILFTVLGLFADGRRGKDALHLYMTDMTRFYPLGPISDADGAVKTSSSLLYANDELFALYDRKAGAASVVALTHLSAQLEEIKRVLRTWDAVDEKVARLCGSAGKGGVAAGSACSPPVPTAGLVGFLSGGGDSEIWENEYLGANASVSGAAARVDGGVRFKGGTAAGEWRVGNRWKNHRFHFVKDNFTLVATVTIETEPSGGGSPVPVLGVRGGGGEARLMELSYTADRKWAATFSGATAQVGGGAWERNRAHQVALVLQDGSGSAWVDAQALGSPVRLHAAGAAGLEVSQFDFMGGDRAGTGNGQVTLTNVLLYNRPLSAAELQLFVPRGGQTGAGSRAGAEDGAPGTADSAAHPPAEAPAPGRGEEAPTPSPPARRGPAREAAPVTPMAQPPLRR
;
A
#
# COMPACT_ATOMS: atom_id res chain seq x y z
N ALA A 1 38.98 37.18 -5.71
CA ALA A 1 37.60 36.66 -5.82
C ALA A 1 37.24 35.98 -4.51
N GLY A 2 36.29 36.51 -3.75
CA GLY A 2 35.89 35.92 -2.46
C GLY A 2 35.33 34.51 -2.69
N ARG A 3 35.83 33.53 -1.94
CA ARG A 3 35.27 32.17 -1.90
C ARG A 3 33.80 32.30 -1.47
N ARG A 4 32.86 32.17 -2.39
CA ARG A 4 31.44 32.01 -2.05
C ARG A 4 31.27 30.58 -1.56
N SER A 5 31.11 30.40 -0.26
CA SER A 5 30.44 29.20 0.26
C SER A 5 28.94 29.40 0.10
N GLN A 6 28.25 28.39 -0.41
CA GLN A 6 26.80 28.35 -0.47
C GLN A 6 26.34 27.18 0.39
N LEU A 7 25.38 27.44 1.28
CA LEU A 7 24.68 26.41 2.02
C LEU A 7 23.40 26.11 1.25
N ASP A 8 23.24 24.85 0.86
CA ASP A 8 22.08 24.38 0.11
C ASP A 8 21.42 23.20 0.84
N GLY A 9 20.20 22.88 0.40
CA GLY A 9 19.51 21.64 0.75
C GLY A 9 19.28 21.42 2.25
N PRO A 10 18.71 22.38 3.01
CA PRO A 10 18.47 22.15 4.43
C PRO A 10 17.51 20.98 4.64
N LYS A 11 17.96 20.00 5.44
CA LYS A 11 17.16 18.84 5.86
C LYS A 11 16.78 19.04 7.32
N PRO A 12 15.54 19.46 7.61
CA PRO A 12 15.08 19.61 8.98
C PRO A 12 14.57 18.29 9.56
N VAL A 13 14.75 18.12 10.87
CA VAL A 13 14.04 17.15 11.72
C VAL A 13 13.94 17.71 13.12
N VAL A 14 12.84 17.41 13.81
CA VAL A 14 12.54 17.95 15.14
C VAL A 14 12.46 16.78 16.12
N GLU A 15 13.17 16.89 17.24
CA GLU A 15 13.07 15.97 18.36
C GLU A 15 12.98 16.79 19.65
N ALA A 16 11.95 16.55 20.46
CA ALA A 16 11.67 17.33 21.67
C ALA A 16 11.66 18.85 21.43
N ASN A 17 12.56 19.60 22.07
CA ASN A 17 12.74 21.04 21.89
C ASN A 17 13.89 21.39 20.93
N LYS A 18 14.46 20.43 20.21
CA LYS A 18 15.57 20.61 19.29
C LYS A 18 15.12 20.53 17.83
N ILE A 19 15.71 21.40 17.01
CA ILE A 19 15.56 21.42 15.55
C ILE A 19 16.94 21.12 14.98
N PHE A 20 17.10 19.95 14.39
CA PHE A 20 18.33 19.57 13.70
C PHE A 20 18.21 19.99 12.23
N LEU A 21 19.18 20.77 11.76
CA LEU A 21 19.32 21.16 10.37
C LEU A 21 20.63 20.58 9.81
N LEU A 22 20.52 19.56 8.97
CA LEU A 22 21.65 19.10 8.18
C LEU A 22 21.72 19.92 6.89
N LEU A 23 22.85 20.57 6.69
CA LEU A 23 23.14 21.47 5.57
C LEU A 23 24.27 20.90 4.73
N GLU A 24 24.20 21.11 3.43
CA GLU A 24 25.26 20.73 2.51
C GLU A 24 26.07 21.99 2.15
N ARG A 25 27.35 22.02 2.56
CA ARG A 25 28.23 23.17 2.36
C ARG A 25 29.04 23.00 1.09
N LEU A 26 28.71 23.79 0.07
CA LEU A 26 29.48 23.88 -1.16
C LEU A 26 30.76 24.70 -0.92
N HIS A 27 31.91 24.09 -1.13
CA HIS A 27 33.22 24.73 -1.13
C HIS A 27 33.75 24.81 -2.56
N VAL A 28 33.62 26.00 -3.18
CA VAL A 28 34.18 26.24 -4.51
C VAL A 28 35.70 26.40 -4.41
N THR A 29 36.44 25.45 -4.98
CA THR A 29 37.91 25.46 -5.00
C THR A 29 38.49 25.98 -6.31
N SER A 30 37.74 25.88 -7.43
CA SER A 30 38.02 26.53 -8.72
C SER A 30 36.76 26.63 -9.59
N GLU A 31 36.83 27.28 -10.76
CA GLU A 31 35.70 27.36 -11.73
C GLU A 31 35.15 25.99 -12.16
N LYS A 32 35.94 24.91 -12.01
CA LYS A 32 35.57 23.54 -12.42
C LYS A 32 35.57 22.54 -11.26
N ARG A 33 35.86 22.96 -10.03
CA ARG A 33 35.92 22.08 -8.86
C ARG A 33 35.23 22.72 -7.66
N ALA A 34 34.27 22.00 -7.12
CA ALA A 34 33.72 22.26 -5.81
C ALA A 34 33.72 20.96 -5.02
N THR A 35 33.96 21.05 -3.71
CA THR A 35 33.78 19.95 -2.77
C THR A 35 32.55 20.23 -1.91
N PHE A 36 31.87 19.20 -1.44
CA PHE A 36 30.74 19.34 -0.53
C PHE A 36 31.11 18.77 0.83
N GLY A 37 30.91 19.57 1.88
CA GLY A 37 30.93 19.12 3.26
C GLY A 37 29.51 19.00 3.81
N LEU A 38 29.35 18.29 4.93
CA LEU A 38 28.11 18.29 5.69
C LEU A 38 28.30 19.15 6.94
N GLN A 39 27.30 19.96 7.24
CA GLN A 39 27.26 20.81 8.41
C GLN A 39 25.96 20.58 9.15
N LEU A 40 26.03 20.26 10.44
CA LEU A 40 24.87 20.18 11.30
C LEU A 40 24.78 21.42 12.18
N VAL A 41 23.59 22.01 12.22
CA VAL A 41 23.25 23.12 13.12
C VAL A 41 22.04 22.68 13.94
N VAL A 42 22.10 22.89 15.25
CA VAL A 42 21.02 22.52 16.18
C VAL A 42 20.40 23.79 16.73
N GLY A 43 19.08 23.90 16.62
CA GLY A 43 18.31 25.00 17.19
C GLY A 43 17.54 24.50 18.42
N GLU A 44 17.77 25.11 19.57
CA GLU A 44 17.01 24.82 20.78
C GLU A 44 15.87 25.83 20.95
N VAL A 45 14.65 25.31 21.06
CA VAL A 45 13.44 26.08 21.30
C VAL A 45 13.31 26.34 22.81
N GLY A 46 13.44 27.59 23.21
CA GLY A 46 13.27 28.03 24.58
C GLY A 46 11.81 28.12 25.01
N GLU A 47 11.60 28.39 26.29
CA GLU A 47 10.26 28.58 26.86
C GLU A 47 9.53 29.78 26.23
N ALA A 48 8.20 29.70 26.21
CA ALA A 48 7.37 30.76 25.69
C ALA A 48 7.39 31.97 26.64
N ASN A 49 7.55 33.16 26.08
CA ASN A 49 7.37 34.43 26.80
C ASN A 49 6.32 35.30 26.08
N SER A 50 6.13 36.55 26.52
CA SER A 50 5.15 37.47 25.94
C SER A 50 5.38 37.77 24.44
N GLY A 51 6.56 37.50 23.90
CA GLY A 51 6.91 37.61 22.48
C GLY A 51 6.93 36.28 21.71
N GLY A 52 6.51 35.18 22.34
CA GLY A 52 6.53 33.83 21.74
C GLY A 52 7.71 32.97 22.20
N LYS A 53 8.03 31.93 21.43
CA LYS A 53 9.17 31.04 21.70
C LYS A 53 10.41 31.52 20.93
N ARG A 54 11.54 31.59 21.61
CA ARG A 54 12.84 31.93 21.00
C ARG A 54 13.56 30.66 20.57
N ILE A 55 14.20 30.68 19.40
CA ILE A 55 15.09 29.61 18.95
C ILE A 55 16.53 30.11 19.08
N THR A 56 17.37 29.35 19.76
CA THR A 56 18.80 29.62 19.87
C THR A 56 19.54 28.58 19.03
N TRP A 57 20.37 29.04 18.09
CA TRP A 57 21.14 28.15 17.21
C TRP A 57 22.53 27.97 17.75
N ASP A 58 22.93 26.71 17.94
CA ASP A 58 24.27 26.32 18.37
C ASP A 58 25.31 26.59 17.28
N ALA A 59 26.58 26.61 17.70
CA ALA A 59 27.71 26.57 16.78
C ALA A 59 27.71 25.24 15.99
N GLU A 60 28.37 25.26 14.84
CA GLU A 60 28.42 24.13 13.90
C GLU A 60 28.96 22.87 14.61
N SER A 61 28.23 21.75 14.51
CA SER A 61 28.73 20.47 15.02
C SER A 61 29.78 19.91 14.05
N PRO A 62 30.98 19.52 14.52
CA PRO A 62 32.05 19.03 13.66
C PRO A 62 31.75 17.62 13.16
N LEU A 63 31.10 17.51 12.00
CA LEU A 63 30.89 16.23 11.30
C LEU A 63 32.04 15.88 10.33
N GLU A 64 32.98 16.80 10.11
CA GLU A 64 33.97 16.71 9.02
C GLU A 64 34.85 15.44 9.08
N GLU A 65 35.38 15.09 10.26
CA GLU A 65 36.26 13.92 10.40
C GLU A 65 35.52 12.62 10.05
N MET A 66 34.30 12.47 10.57
CA MET A 66 33.44 11.32 10.30
C MET A 66 33.06 11.23 8.82
N VAL A 67 32.69 12.36 8.22
CA VAL A 67 32.36 12.48 6.80
C VAL A 67 33.56 12.07 5.94
N ASN A 68 34.76 12.58 6.22
CA ASN A 68 35.97 12.26 5.48
C ASN A 68 36.39 10.80 5.63
N SER A 69 36.23 10.24 6.84
CA SER A 69 36.45 8.81 7.11
C SER A 69 35.51 7.96 6.26
N GLN A 70 34.22 8.30 6.21
CA GLN A 70 33.24 7.57 5.42
C GLN A 70 33.49 7.66 3.91
N LEU A 71 33.82 8.85 3.40
CA LEU A 71 34.18 9.02 1.99
C LEU A 71 35.36 8.13 1.61
N THR A 72 36.40 8.09 2.46
CA THR A 72 37.59 7.27 2.26
C THR A 72 37.24 5.78 2.30
N MET A 73 36.53 5.33 3.34
CA MET A 73 36.15 3.93 3.54
C MET A 73 35.30 3.38 2.39
N ARG A 74 34.38 4.19 1.86
CA ARG A 74 33.47 3.80 0.78
C ARG A 74 33.98 4.11 -0.63
N SER A 75 35.19 4.67 -0.75
CA SER A 75 35.75 5.14 -2.02
C SER A 75 34.83 6.13 -2.76
N TRP A 76 34.18 7.01 -2.00
CA TRP A 76 33.36 8.11 -2.50
C TRP A 76 34.21 9.37 -2.60
N SER A 77 33.96 10.17 -3.64
CA SER A 77 34.68 11.41 -3.90
C SER A 77 34.16 12.59 -3.06
N GLN A 78 32.84 12.66 -2.86
CA GLN A 78 32.18 13.72 -2.11
C GLN A 78 30.71 13.35 -1.84
N PHE A 79 30.08 14.07 -0.92
CA PHE A 79 28.62 14.15 -0.86
C PHE A 79 28.10 15.16 -1.91
N GLN A 80 26.81 15.14 -2.20
CA GLN A 80 26.18 16.09 -3.13
C GLN A 80 24.90 16.65 -2.52
N GLY A 81 24.70 17.94 -2.82
CA GLY A 81 23.46 18.66 -2.57
C GLY A 81 22.19 17.87 -2.94
N SER A 82 21.30 17.63 -1.99
CA SER A 82 20.06 16.89 -2.18
C SER A 82 18.94 17.51 -1.36
N ASN A 83 17.69 17.30 -1.77
CA ASN A 83 16.55 17.85 -1.03
C ASN A 83 16.00 16.79 -0.07
N GLY A 84 14.87 17.10 0.54
CA GLY A 84 14.20 16.21 1.48
C GLY A 84 14.38 16.67 2.92
N ARG A 85 13.87 15.85 3.83
CA ARG A 85 13.84 16.09 5.27
C ARG A 85 14.49 14.92 6.01
N GLY A 86 14.91 15.17 7.24
CA GLY A 86 15.19 14.07 8.15
C GLY A 86 13.89 13.42 8.62
N VAL A 87 13.99 12.20 9.11
CA VAL A 87 12.90 11.49 9.77
C VAL A 87 13.30 11.22 11.22
N LEU A 88 12.39 11.49 12.15
CA LEU A 88 12.49 11.01 13.52
C LEU A 88 11.72 9.69 13.58
N MET A 89 12.43 8.60 13.81
CA MET A 89 11.83 7.28 13.96
C MET A 89 11.18 7.14 15.34
N ARG A 90 10.22 6.21 15.48
CA ARG A 90 9.51 5.92 16.73
C ARG A 90 10.43 5.53 17.89
N ASP A 91 11.59 4.94 17.61
CA ASP A 91 12.60 4.59 18.61
C ASP A 91 13.53 5.77 18.98
N ALA A 92 13.14 6.99 18.59
CA ALA A 92 13.90 8.23 18.73
C ALA A 92 15.20 8.29 17.91
N THR A 93 15.38 7.39 16.93
CA THR A 93 16.49 7.52 15.98
C THR A 93 16.23 8.68 15.02
N ILE A 94 17.13 9.67 14.99
CA ILE A 94 17.15 10.73 13.98
C ILE A 94 17.88 10.20 12.75
N VAL A 95 17.28 10.31 11.56
CA VAL A 95 17.90 9.85 10.31
C VAL A 95 17.82 10.94 9.25
N PHE A 96 18.95 11.24 8.61
CA PHE A 96 19.03 12.11 7.45
C PHE A 96 19.43 11.35 6.20
N PRO A 97 18.76 11.61 5.06
CA PRO A 97 19.19 11.06 3.79
C PRO A 97 20.38 11.86 3.22
N LEU A 98 21.27 11.16 2.52
CA LEU A 98 22.45 11.74 1.89
C LEU A 98 22.65 11.17 0.49
N VAL A 99 23.21 11.99 -0.41
CA VAL A 99 23.66 11.56 -1.73
C VAL A 99 25.18 11.62 -1.77
N ALA A 100 25.83 10.51 -2.09
CA ALA A 100 27.27 10.43 -2.29
C ALA A 100 27.61 10.20 -3.77
N VAL A 101 28.77 10.68 -4.19
CA VAL A 101 29.30 10.52 -5.55
C VAL A 101 30.49 9.58 -5.51
N LYS A 102 30.40 8.45 -6.21
CA LYS A 102 31.49 7.48 -6.36
C LYS A 102 32.65 8.04 -7.18
N ALA A 103 33.81 7.39 -7.11
CA ALA A 103 34.98 7.75 -7.92
C ALA A 103 34.72 7.75 -9.45
N ASP A 104 33.76 6.93 -9.92
CA ASP A 104 33.34 6.87 -11.33
C ASP A 104 32.28 7.93 -11.71
N GLY A 105 31.92 8.82 -10.77
CA GLY A 105 30.94 9.88 -10.96
C GLY A 105 29.48 9.44 -10.77
N LYS A 106 29.20 8.16 -10.54
CA LYS A 106 27.84 7.69 -10.25
C LYS A 106 27.40 8.13 -8.86
N LYS A 107 26.10 8.37 -8.71
CA LYS A 107 25.50 8.77 -7.44
C LYS A 107 24.90 7.57 -6.72
N VAL A 108 25.00 7.59 -5.41
CA VAL A 108 24.33 6.63 -4.52
C VAL A 108 23.67 7.36 -3.36
N CYS A 109 22.57 6.81 -2.84
CA CYS A 109 21.93 7.33 -1.64
C CYS A 109 22.27 6.47 -0.43
N THR A 110 22.54 7.14 0.68
CA THR A 110 22.81 6.54 1.99
C THR A 110 22.13 7.37 3.07
N VAL A 111 22.36 7.04 4.33
CA VAL A 111 21.85 7.79 5.47
C VAL A 111 22.95 8.06 6.48
N ILE A 112 22.77 9.10 7.27
CA ILE A 112 23.48 9.34 8.53
C ILE A 112 22.43 9.40 9.63
N TYR A 113 22.72 8.83 10.79
CA TYR A 113 21.75 8.75 11.87
C TYR A 113 22.37 9.01 13.24
N SER A 114 21.52 9.35 14.21
CA SER A 114 21.86 9.51 15.62
C SER A 114 20.80 8.79 16.47
N LYS A 115 21.26 8.07 17.50
CA LYS A 115 20.40 7.33 18.45
C LYS A 115 20.38 7.96 19.86
N ASP A 116 21.11 9.06 20.03
CA ASP A 116 21.35 9.73 21.30
C ASP A 116 21.01 11.23 21.19
N ASN A 117 19.93 11.54 20.46
CA ASN A 117 19.39 12.89 20.29
C ASN A 117 20.44 13.90 19.81
N GLY A 118 21.20 13.48 18.79
CA GLY A 118 22.22 14.27 18.10
C GLY A 118 23.57 14.36 18.82
N GLY A 119 23.79 13.63 19.91
CA GLY A 119 25.07 13.60 20.62
C GLY A 119 26.21 12.96 19.81
N THR A 120 25.92 11.84 19.15
CA THR A 120 26.81 11.14 18.23
C THR A 120 26.07 10.80 16.95
N TRP A 121 26.81 10.81 15.84
CA TRP A 121 26.31 10.48 14.52
C TRP A 121 27.04 9.26 13.96
N GLN A 122 26.36 8.47 13.16
CA GLN A 122 26.88 7.23 12.60
C GLN A 122 26.41 7.07 11.16
N PHE A 123 27.27 6.47 10.35
CA PHE A 123 26.89 5.91 9.06
C PHE A 123 26.66 4.41 9.21
N PRO A 124 25.83 3.80 8.35
CA PRO A 124 25.77 2.35 8.23
C PRO A 124 27.16 1.74 8.04
N ALA A 125 27.52 0.77 8.89
CA ALA A 125 28.84 0.15 8.98
C ALA A 125 29.11 -0.81 7.82
N LYS A 126 28.10 -1.59 7.41
CA LYS A 126 28.16 -2.53 6.29
C LYS A 126 27.36 -2.02 5.10
N GLY A 127 26.24 -1.35 5.37
CA GLY A 127 25.52 -0.38 4.54
C GLY A 127 25.69 -0.50 3.04
N SER A 128 24.83 -1.28 2.36
CA SER A 128 24.66 -1.07 0.92
C SER A 128 24.09 0.33 0.69
N ALA A 129 24.65 1.08 -0.26
CA ALA A 129 24.05 2.33 -0.71
C ALA A 129 23.07 2.02 -1.84
N VAL A 130 21.98 2.80 -1.93
CA VAL A 130 21.05 2.68 -3.05
C VAL A 130 21.73 3.23 -4.30
N GLU A 131 21.95 2.35 -5.27
CA GLU A 131 22.63 2.67 -6.52
C GLU A 131 21.81 3.60 -7.42
N ASP A 132 22.50 4.40 -8.22
CA ASP A 132 21.91 5.31 -9.21
C ASP A 132 20.89 6.31 -8.62
N CYS A 133 21.00 6.64 -7.33
CA CYS A 133 20.06 7.50 -6.62
C CYS A 133 20.59 8.94 -6.49
N SER A 134 19.70 9.91 -6.72
CA SER A 134 20.05 11.34 -6.82
C SER A 134 19.20 12.29 -5.97
N ASP A 135 18.03 11.86 -5.51
CA ASP A 135 17.13 12.66 -4.66
C ASP A 135 16.32 11.71 -3.75
N PRO A 136 16.83 11.39 -2.56
CA PRO A 136 16.19 10.52 -1.58
C PRO A 136 15.23 11.27 -0.65
N ASN A 137 14.02 10.73 -0.44
CA ASN A 137 13.10 11.18 0.61
C ASN A 137 12.82 10.03 1.58
N LEU A 138 12.92 10.29 2.87
CA LEU A 138 12.73 9.28 3.91
C LEU A 138 11.35 9.38 4.55
N LEU A 139 10.84 8.24 4.99
CA LEU A 139 9.71 8.12 5.89
C LEU A 139 9.86 6.85 6.73
N GLU A 140 9.15 6.78 7.86
CA GLU A 140 8.99 5.54 8.60
C GLU A 140 7.60 4.96 8.32
N TRP A 141 7.54 3.64 8.10
CA TRP A 141 6.30 2.88 8.02
C TRP A 141 6.46 1.56 8.76
N GLU A 142 5.54 1.24 9.69
CA GLU A 142 5.56 -0.03 10.46
C GLU A 142 6.92 -0.40 11.10
N GLY A 143 7.68 0.61 11.56
CA GLY A 143 9.00 0.40 12.20
C GLY A 143 10.15 0.22 11.21
N GLN A 144 9.89 0.25 9.91
CA GLN A 144 10.90 0.22 8.86
C GLN A 144 11.18 1.64 8.33
N LEU A 145 12.44 1.90 8.02
CA LEU A 145 12.85 3.09 7.28
C LEU A 145 12.60 2.84 5.80
N LEU A 146 11.83 3.71 5.16
CA LEU A 146 11.62 3.69 3.71
C LEU A 146 12.35 4.87 3.06
N MET A 147 12.89 4.64 1.86
CA MET A 147 13.50 5.64 1.00
C MET A 147 12.79 5.67 -0.35
N VAL A 148 12.17 6.80 -0.69
CA VAL A 148 11.74 7.12 -2.05
C VAL A 148 12.93 7.71 -2.78
N ALA A 149 13.56 6.93 -3.66
CA ALA A 149 14.75 7.29 -4.40
C ALA A 149 14.42 7.72 -5.83
N THR A 150 14.87 8.92 -6.23
CA THR A 150 14.85 9.34 -7.64
C THR A 150 16.12 8.91 -8.35
N HIS A 151 15.98 8.08 -9.39
CA HIS A 151 17.09 7.54 -10.16
C HIS A 151 17.60 8.50 -11.25
N ALA A 152 18.75 8.23 -11.88
CA ALA A 152 19.30 9.10 -12.94
C ALA A 152 18.37 9.22 -14.16
N THR A 153 17.54 8.20 -14.41
CA THR A 153 16.48 8.23 -15.44
C THR A 153 15.24 9.02 -14.99
N HIS A 154 15.29 9.69 -13.84
CA HIS A 154 14.22 10.46 -13.21
C HIS A 154 12.96 9.66 -12.84
N HIS A 155 13.02 8.33 -12.90
CA HIS A 155 12.04 7.42 -12.33
C HIS A 155 12.26 7.28 -10.82
N LYS A 156 11.19 7.02 -10.08
CA LYS A 156 11.25 6.83 -8.63
C LYS A 156 11.03 5.38 -8.26
N ARG A 157 11.77 4.92 -7.26
CA ARG A 157 11.63 3.60 -6.65
C ARG A 157 11.59 3.75 -5.14
N VAL A 158 11.01 2.76 -4.47
CA VAL A 158 10.91 2.76 -3.01
C VAL A 158 11.72 1.60 -2.47
N TYR A 159 12.54 1.87 -1.47
CA TYR A 159 13.38 0.90 -0.79
C TYR A 159 13.01 0.84 0.69
N ALA A 160 13.03 -0.35 1.29
CA ALA A 160 12.81 -0.56 2.71
C ALA A 160 14.10 -1.03 3.40
N SER A 161 14.28 -0.60 4.65
CA SER A 161 15.35 -1.01 5.54
C SER A 161 14.80 -1.21 6.95
N SER A 162 15.03 -2.38 7.53
CA SER A 162 14.69 -2.70 8.93
C SER A 162 15.85 -2.41 9.89
N ASP A 163 16.99 -1.97 9.36
CA ASP A 163 18.28 -1.85 10.05
C ASP A 163 18.91 -0.47 9.81
N VAL A 164 18.07 0.56 9.63
CA VAL A 164 18.45 1.98 9.51
C VAL A 164 19.53 2.22 8.44
N GLY A 165 19.36 1.57 7.29
CA GLY A 165 20.18 1.75 6.09
C GLY A 165 21.38 0.82 5.98
N GLU A 166 21.52 -0.19 6.84
CA GLU A 166 22.54 -1.25 6.66
C GLU A 166 22.24 -2.12 5.44
N THR A 167 20.96 -2.46 5.23
CA THR A 167 20.47 -3.15 4.05
C THR A 167 19.24 -2.46 3.47
N TRP A 168 19.15 -2.47 2.14
CA TRP A 168 18.00 -1.94 1.40
C TRP A 168 17.40 -3.00 0.50
N MET A 169 16.09 -3.16 0.58
CA MET A 169 15.29 -4.01 -0.31
C MET A 169 14.37 -3.13 -1.16
N GLU A 170 14.43 -3.27 -2.48
CA GLU A 170 13.47 -2.59 -3.36
C GLU A 170 12.06 -3.16 -3.17
N LEU A 171 11.08 -2.29 -2.96
CA LEU A 171 9.65 -2.65 -2.89
C LEU A 171 9.09 -2.78 -4.31
N SER A 172 9.53 -3.82 -5.03
CA SER A 172 9.11 -4.14 -6.39
C SER A 172 8.82 -5.62 -6.57
N GLY A 173 8.20 -5.97 -7.71
CA GLY A 173 7.74 -7.33 -7.97
C GLY A 173 6.77 -7.80 -6.88
N THR A 174 7.12 -8.91 -6.23
CA THR A 174 6.33 -9.54 -5.18
C THR A 174 6.21 -8.72 -3.90
N HIS A 175 7.15 -7.78 -3.66
CA HIS A 175 7.16 -6.85 -2.53
C HIS A 175 6.56 -5.48 -2.90
N SER A 176 6.02 -5.34 -4.12
CA SER A 176 5.43 -4.08 -4.55
C SER A 176 4.14 -3.78 -3.77
N ASN A 177 3.88 -2.50 -3.56
CA ASN A 177 2.71 -2.02 -2.84
C ASN A 177 2.18 -0.76 -3.52
N VAL A 178 1.09 -0.21 -3.00
CA VAL A 178 0.45 0.96 -3.60
C VAL A 178 1.37 2.19 -3.63
N LEU A 179 2.20 2.40 -2.61
CA LEU A 179 3.13 3.51 -2.58
C LEU A 179 4.21 3.35 -3.65
N SER A 180 4.86 2.18 -3.73
CA SER A 180 5.93 1.97 -4.71
C SER A 180 5.42 2.06 -6.15
N GLU A 181 4.19 1.62 -6.40
CA GLU A 181 3.54 1.80 -7.70
C GLU A 181 3.18 3.26 -7.99
N ALA A 182 2.67 3.99 -7.01
CA ALA A 182 2.42 5.43 -7.17
C ALA A 182 3.72 6.22 -7.44
N MET A 183 4.84 5.82 -6.85
CA MET A 183 6.13 6.45 -7.09
C MET A 183 6.69 6.12 -8.47
N LYS A 184 6.57 4.87 -8.94
CA LYS A 184 6.93 4.50 -10.33
C LYS A 184 6.12 5.29 -11.37
N ALA A 185 4.86 5.59 -11.05
CA ALA A 185 3.94 6.37 -11.87
C ALA A 185 4.21 7.88 -11.90
N ALA A 186 4.93 8.39 -10.91
CA ALA A 186 5.16 9.82 -10.73
C ALA A 186 5.77 10.44 -12.00
N PRO A 187 5.29 11.62 -12.44
CA PRO A 187 5.82 12.28 -13.63
C PRO A 187 7.34 12.41 -13.55
N THR A 188 8.02 12.06 -14.65
CA THR A 188 9.48 12.16 -14.77
C THR A 188 9.96 13.56 -14.40
N GLY A 189 10.91 13.65 -13.47
CA GLY A 189 11.49 14.92 -13.02
C GLY A 189 10.64 15.72 -12.01
N SER A 190 9.44 15.25 -11.65
CA SER A 190 8.71 15.81 -10.51
C SER A 190 9.46 15.53 -9.20
N ARG A 191 9.46 16.47 -8.27
CA ARG A 191 9.89 16.22 -6.89
C ARG A 191 8.72 15.69 -6.07
N VAL A 192 9.05 14.93 -5.04
CA VAL A 192 8.10 14.36 -4.09
C VAL A 192 8.45 14.88 -2.71
N ASP A 193 7.44 15.29 -1.96
CA ASP A 193 7.55 15.38 -0.51
C ASP A 193 6.57 14.38 0.10
N ILE A 194 6.98 13.77 1.22
CA ILE A 194 6.29 12.63 1.80
C ILE A 194 6.43 12.65 3.32
N VAL A 195 5.32 12.37 4.00
CA VAL A 195 5.25 12.30 5.46
C VAL A 195 4.32 11.17 5.88
N THR A 196 4.62 10.57 7.03
CA THR A 196 3.72 9.66 7.71
C THR A 196 2.95 10.43 8.78
N ALA A 197 1.65 10.21 8.89
CA ALA A 197 0.79 10.85 9.89
C ALA A 197 -0.15 9.83 10.55
N THR A 198 -0.57 10.08 11.78
CA THR A 198 -1.65 9.33 12.43
C THR A 198 -2.88 10.24 12.52
N ILE A 199 -3.91 9.93 11.73
CA ILE A 199 -5.11 10.76 11.61
C ILE A 199 -6.31 9.88 11.96
N GLY A 200 -7.15 10.31 12.91
CA GLY A 200 -8.30 9.52 13.35
C GLY A 200 -7.92 8.15 13.94
N GLY A 201 -6.73 8.01 14.51
CA GLY A 201 -6.21 6.74 15.06
C GLY A 201 -5.58 5.81 14.03
N ARG A 202 -5.55 6.19 12.75
CA ARG A 202 -5.01 5.38 11.66
C ARG A 202 -3.74 6.00 11.09
N GLN A 203 -2.70 5.18 10.92
CA GLN A 203 -1.47 5.61 10.26
C GLN A 203 -1.67 5.67 8.75
N VAL A 204 -1.23 6.76 8.12
CA VAL A 204 -1.28 6.98 6.67
C VAL A 204 -0.03 7.69 6.18
N ILE A 205 0.24 7.56 4.89
CA ILE A 205 1.28 8.27 4.17
C ILE A 205 0.60 9.36 3.34
N LEU A 206 1.02 10.59 3.54
CA LEU A 206 0.64 11.74 2.73
C LEU A 206 1.84 12.13 1.88
N PHE A 207 1.60 12.38 0.59
CA PHE A 207 2.67 12.84 -0.28
C PHE A 207 2.16 13.78 -1.36
N THR A 208 3.05 14.68 -1.77
CA THR A 208 2.82 15.62 -2.86
C THR A 208 3.66 15.26 -4.06
N VAL A 209 3.06 15.42 -5.23
CA VAL A 209 3.73 15.27 -6.52
C VAL A 209 2.95 16.10 -7.54
N LEU A 210 3.63 16.57 -8.59
CA LEU A 210 2.92 17.15 -9.74
C LEU A 210 1.90 16.13 -10.27
N GLY A 211 0.72 16.60 -10.68
CA GLY A 211 -0.44 15.76 -10.98
C GLY A 211 -0.11 14.41 -11.61
N LEU A 212 -0.28 13.32 -10.83
CA LEU A 212 -0.11 11.93 -11.26
C LEU A 212 -1.10 11.58 -12.38
N PHE A 213 -2.29 12.18 -12.32
CA PHE A 213 -3.39 11.91 -13.22
C PHE A 213 -3.76 13.16 -14.01
N ALA A 214 -4.07 13.00 -15.30
CA ALA A 214 -4.67 14.05 -16.10
C ALA A 214 -6.19 14.03 -15.83
N ASP A 215 -6.64 14.66 -14.75
CA ASP A 215 -8.06 14.60 -14.35
C ASP A 215 -8.97 15.61 -15.08
N GLY A 216 -8.44 16.36 -16.03
CA GLY A 216 -9.19 17.34 -16.83
C GLY A 216 -9.73 18.53 -16.04
N ARG A 217 -9.58 18.57 -14.71
CA ARG A 217 -10.12 19.63 -13.84
C ARG A 217 -9.08 20.71 -13.52
N ARG A 218 -7.78 20.38 -13.53
CA ARG A 218 -6.63 21.33 -13.53
C ARG A 218 -5.39 20.60 -14.07
N GLY A 219 -4.53 21.32 -14.79
CA GLY A 219 -3.46 20.75 -15.63
C GLY A 219 -2.41 19.90 -14.88
N LYS A 220 -1.65 19.11 -15.65
CA LYS A 220 -0.55 18.23 -15.19
C LYS A 220 0.54 18.95 -14.38
N ASP A 221 0.53 20.28 -14.39
CA ASP A 221 1.53 21.13 -13.75
C ASP A 221 1.13 21.61 -12.34
N ALA A 222 -0.09 21.32 -11.87
CA ALA A 222 -0.47 21.58 -10.49
C ALA A 222 0.15 20.55 -9.50
N LEU A 223 0.56 21.03 -8.33
CA LEU A 223 0.94 20.19 -7.20
C LEU A 223 -0.31 19.55 -6.60
N HIS A 224 -0.30 18.23 -6.46
CA HIS A 224 -1.42 17.46 -5.92
C HIS A 224 -1.03 16.77 -4.63
N LEU A 225 -2.02 16.54 -3.77
CA LEU A 225 -1.90 15.77 -2.55
C LEU A 225 -2.56 14.39 -2.72
N TYR A 226 -1.88 13.36 -2.21
CA TYR A 226 -2.34 11.98 -2.23
C TYR A 226 -2.20 11.34 -0.86
N MET A 227 -3.02 10.32 -0.60
CA MET A 227 -3.01 9.53 0.63
C MET A 227 -2.96 8.04 0.30
N THR A 228 -2.16 7.30 1.07
CA THR A 228 -2.15 5.83 1.04
C THR A 228 -1.90 5.25 2.43
N ASP A 229 -2.43 4.06 2.70
CA ASP A 229 -2.09 3.24 3.87
C ASP A 229 -1.26 2.00 3.45
N MET A 230 -0.49 2.14 2.36
CA MET A 230 0.22 1.07 1.64
C MET A 230 -0.67 0.05 0.91
N THR A 231 -1.97 0.00 1.25
CA THR A 231 -2.95 -0.92 0.68
C THR A 231 -3.94 -0.23 -0.25
N ARG A 232 -4.47 0.92 0.15
CA ARG A 232 -5.46 1.73 -0.58
C ARG A 232 -4.85 3.06 -0.99
N PHE A 233 -5.37 3.63 -2.07
CA PHE A 233 -4.91 4.90 -2.62
C PHE A 233 -6.07 5.88 -2.77
N TYR A 234 -5.89 7.12 -2.30
CA TYR A 234 -6.86 8.18 -2.48
C TYR A 234 -6.22 9.48 -2.99
N PRO A 235 -6.63 10.01 -4.16
CA PRO A 235 -6.22 11.33 -4.62
C PRO A 235 -7.06 12.41 -3.93
N LEU A 236 -6.42 13.28 -3.15
CA LEU A 236 -7.10 14.44 -2.52
C LEU A 236 -7.22 15.63 -3.48
N GLY A 237 -6.46 15.62 -4.57
CA GLY A 237 -6.55 16.60 -5.65
C GLY A 237 -5.49 17.70 -5.57
N PRO A 238 -5.64 18.75 -6.40
CA PRO A 238 -4.67 19.83 -6.48
C PRO A 238 -4.68 20.70 -5.22
N ILE A 239 -3.49 21.04 -4.73
CA ILE A 239 -3.26 22.00 -3.64
C ILE A 239 -2.59 23.30 -4.14
N SER A 240 -2.25 23.36 -5.43
CA SER A 240 -1.80 24.56 -6.12
C SER A 240 -2.61 24.83 -7.40
N ASP A 241 -2.49 26.04 -7.93
CA ASP A 241 -2.99 26.36 -9.28
C ASP A 241 -2.14 25.69 -10.38
N ALA A 242 -2.74 25.49 -11.57
CA ALA A 242 -2.11 24.79 -12.70
C ALA A 242 -0.86 25.51 -13.25
N ASP A 243 -0.89 26.85 -13.31
CA ASP A 243 0.26 27.66 -13.75
C ASP A 243 1.15 28.12 -12.57
N GLY A 244 0.74 27.73 -11.35
CA GLY A 244 1.25 28.31 -10.11
C GLY A 244 2.48 27.61 -9.55
N ALA A 245 2.58 26.28 -9.62
CA ALA A 245 3.68 25.56 -8.99
C ALA A 245 4.98 25.68 -9.80
N VAL A 246 6.06 26.10 -9.14
CA VAL A 246 7.41 25.92 -9.68
C VAL A 246 7.80 24.46 -9.44
N LYS A 247 8.43 23.81 -10.42
CA LYS A 247 8.82 22.37 -10.39
C LYS A 247 9.84 22.00 -9.30
N THR A 248 9.99 22.77 -8.23
CA THR A 248 11.21 22.77 -7.41
C THR A 248 11.03 22.34 -5.96
N SER A 249 9.98 22.70 -5.22
CA SER A 249 9.96 22.33 -3.79
C SER A 249 8.56 22.32 -3.18
N SER A 250 8.27 21.31 -2.34
CA SER A 250 7.14 21.29 -1.43
C SER A 250 7.52 20.65 -0.11
N SER A 251 6.80 20.98 0.96
CA SER A 251 6.93 20.39 2.30
C SER A 251 5.58 20.33 2.99
N LEU A 252 5.16 19.14 3.36
CA LEU A 252 3.99 18.84 4.16
C LEU A 252 4.31 18.91 5.65
N LEU A 253 3.33 19.37 6.43
CA LEU A 253 3.36 19.33 7.88
C LEU A 253 1.98 18.93 8.40
N TYR A 254 1.91 17.79 9.10
CA TYR A 254 0.78 17.45 9.94
C TYR A 254 1.20 17.60 11.41
N ALA A 255 0.57 18.53 12.12
CA ALA A 255 0.87 18.81 13.52
C ALA A 255 -0.38 19.36 14.21
N ASN A 256 -0.61 18.97 15.47
CA ASN A 256 -1.74 19.44 16.27
C ASN A 256 -3.12 19.26 15.60
N ASP A 257 -3.30 18.16 14.88
CA ASP A 257 -4.50 17.89 14.06
C ASP A 257 -4.80 18.94 12.98
N GLU A 258 -3.76 19.59 12.47
CA GLU A 258 -3.81 20.49 11.34
C GLU A 258 -2.83 20.05 10.25
N LEU A 259 -3.19 20.32 8.98
CA LEU A 259 -2.38 19.97 7.82
C LEU A 259 -1.99 21.23 7.06
N PHE A 260 -0.72 21.36 6.73
CA PHE A 260 -0.15 22.47 5.98
C PHE A 260 0.71 21.97 4.82
N ALA A 261 0.80 22.79 3.78
CA ALA A 261 1.78 22.63 2.71
C ALA A 261 2.52 23.95 2.48
N LEU A 262 3.85 23.86 2.45
CA LEU A 262 4.74 24.93 2.02
C LEU A 262 5.27 24.57 0.62
N TYR A 263 5.15 25.44 -0.38
CA TYR A 263 5.65 25.13 -1.74
C TYR A 263 6.01 26.37 -2.54
N ASP A 264 6.89 26.18 -3.53
CA ASP A 264 7.31 27.23 -4.45
C ASP A 264 6.20 27.52 -5.47
N ARG A 265 5.86 28.81 -5.63
CA ARG A 265 4.94 29.28 -6.66
C ARG A 265 5.51 30.41 -7.51
N LYS A 266 5.11 30.47 -8.78
CA LYS A 266 5.48 31.56 -9.69
C LYS A 266 4.74 32.84 -9.33
N ALA A 267 5.46 33.96 -9.40
CA ALA A 267 4.93 35.31 -9.29
C ALA A 267 5.61 36.18 -10.36
N GLY A 268 5.05 36.17 -11.57
CA GLY A 268 5.69 36.79 -12.74
C GLY A 268 7.02 36.10 -13.08
N ALA A 269 8.12 36.87 -13.10
CA ALA A 269 9.47 36.36 -13.31
C ALA A 269 10.15 35.82 -12.03
N ALA A 270 9.53 36.02 -10.86
CA ALA A 270 10.05 35.58 -9.57
C ALA A 270 9.40 34.27 -9.10
N SER A 271 10.06 33.59 -8.16
CA SER A 271 9.50 32.50 -7.38
C SER A 271 9.26 32.99 -5.94
N VAL A 272 8.10 32.69 -5.38
CA VAL A 272 7.77 32.96 -3.97
C VAL A 272 7.34 31.68 -3.28
N VAL A 273 7.51 31.61 -1.96
CA VAL A 273 7.05 30.46 -1.17
C VAL A 273 5.63 30.72 -0.69
N ALA A 274 4.72 29.78 -0.91
CA ALA A 274 3.35 29.80 -0.42
C ALA A 274 3.20 28.83 0.77
N LEU A 275 2.57 29.29 1.85
CA LEU A 275 2.11 28.46 2.95
C LEU A 275 0.59 28.36 2.87
N THR A 276 0.09 27.14 2.69
CA THR A 276 -1.34 26.86 2.56
C THR A 276 -1.80 25.96 3.71
N HIS A 277 -2.86 26.37 4.39
CA HIS A 277 -3.57 25.53 5.35
C HIS A 277 -4.56 24.64 4.59
N LEU A 278 -4.49 23.34 4.82
CA LEU A 278 -5.19 22.32 4.06
C LEU A 278 -6.39 21.75 4.82
N SER A 279 -7.17 22.63 5.47
CA SER A 279 -8.35 22.24 6.26
C SER A 279 -9.35 21.38 5.46
N ALA A 280 -9.66 21.78 4.23
CA ALA A 280 -10.62 21.06 3.40
C ALA A 280 -10.11 19.64 3.05
N GLN A 281 -8.81 19.52 2.73
CA GLN A 281 -8.19 18.23 2.45
C GLN A 281 -8.11 17.36 3.72
N LEU A 282 -7.86 17.95 4.88
CA LEU A 282 -7.84 17.21 6.15
C LEU A 282 -9.22 16.67 6.53
N GLU A 283 -10.28 17.46 6.36
CA GLU A 283 -11.65 16.97 6.58
C GLU A 283 -12.03 15.86 5.60
N GLU A 284 -11.58 15.97 4.35
CA GLU A 284 -11.74 14.90 3.36
C GLU A 284 -10.96 13.63 3.74
N ILE A 285 -9.71 13.75 4.21
CA ILE A 285 -8.95 12.61 4.76
C ILE A 285 -9.75 11.94 5.87
N LYS A 286 -10.22 12.71 6.87
CA LYS A 286 -11.00 12.18 7.99
C LYS A 286 -12.26 11.45 7.51
N ARG A 287 -12.95 11.97 6.48
CA ARG A 287 -14.11 11.30 5.86
C ARG A 287 -13.72 9.97 5.22
N VAL A 288 -12.67 9.96 4.40
CA VAL A 288 -12.19 8.77 3.69
C VAL A 288 -11.76 7.68 4.67
N LEU A 289 -11.02 8.04 5.73
CA LEU A 289 -10.58 7.06 6.73
C LEU A 289 -11.77 6.43 7.48
N ARG A 290 -12.77 7.23 7.87
CA ARG A 290 -14.03 6.69 8.44
C ARG A 290 -14.72 5.73 7.48
N THR A 291 -14.75 6.04 6.18
CA THR A 291 -15.30 5.13 5.17
C THR A 291 -14.49 3.84 5.10
N TRP A 292 -13.17 3.91 5.05
CA TRP A 292 -12.31 2.72 5.01
C TRP A 292 -12.50 1.83 6.25
N ASP A 293 -12.58 2.40 7.45
CA ASP A 293 -12.83 1.65 8.68
C ASP A 293 -14.21 0.99 8.67
N ALA A 294 -15.26 1.72 8.25
CA ALA A 294 -16.61 1.17 8.14
C ALA A 294 -16.71 0.02 7.14
N VAL A 295 -15.96 0.09 6.03
CA VAL A 295 -15.90 -0.98 5.04
C VAL A 295 -15.08 -2.17 5.55
N ASP A 296 -13.96 -1.93 6.22
CA ASP A 296 -13.16 -2.98 6.88
C ASP A 296 -14.05 -3.76 7.88
N GLU A 297 -14.85 -3.06 8.70
CA GLU A 297 -15.83 -3.67 9.60
C GLU A 297 -16.93 -4.45 8.87
N LYS A 298 -17.46 -3.90 7.78
CA LYS A 298 -18.49 -4.58 6.95
C LYS A 298 -17.94 -5.89 6.39
N VAL A 299 -16.72 -5.87 5.86
CA VAL A 299 -16.06 -7.03 5.28
C VAL A 299 -15.76 -8.10 6.33
N ALA A 300 -15.25 -7.69 7.50
CA ALA A 300 -14.95 -8.61 8.60
C ALA A 300 -16.19 -9.43 9.05
N ARG A 301 -17.40 -8.93 8.79
CA ARG A 301 -18.69 -9.59 9.12
C ARG A 301 -19.25 -10.47 8.01
N LEU A 302 -18.65 -10.55 6.82
CA LEU A 302 -19.21 -11.23 5.64
C LEU A 302 -19.30 -12.77 5.70
N CYS A 303 -18.91 -13.42 6.80
CA CYS A 303 -18.84 -14.89 6.80
C CYS A 303 -20.21 -15.53 6.66
N GLY A 304 -20.22 -16.75 6.09
CA GLY A 304 -21.42 -17.32 5.50
C GLY A 304 -22.61 -17.42 6.46
N SER A 305 -23.61 -16.57 6.23
CA SER A 305 -24.97 -16.74 6.74
C SER A 305 -25.56 -18.01 6.13
N ALA A 306 -25.60 -19.09 6.92
CA ALA A 306 -26.26 -20.32 6.54
C ALA A 306 -27.79 -20.14 6.59
N GLY A 307 -28.44 -20.24 5.42
CA GLY A 307 -29.78 -20.78 5.28
C GLY A 307 -30.97 -19.93 5.76
N LYS A 308 -32.11 -20.14 5.09
CA LYS A 308 -33.42 -19.59 5.46
C LYS A 308 -33.79 -20.04 6.88
N GLY A 309 -33.77 -19.10 7.81
CA GLY A 309 -34.19 -19.27 9.19
C GLY A 309 -33.55 -18.16 10.00
N GLY A 310 -34.31 -17.10 10.26
CA GLY A 310 -33.79 -15.91 10.93
C GLY A 310 -33.03 -16.28 12.20
N VAL A 311 -31.75 -15.92 12.26
CA VAL A 311 -30.99 -15.84 13.49
C VAL A 311 -30.28 -14.48 13.50
N ALA A 312 -30.29 -13.88 14.69
CA ALA A 312 -30.05 -12.48 14.99
C ALA A 312 -28.84 -11.85 14.30
N ALA A 313 -29.04 -10.60 13.87
CA ALA A 313 -27.96 -9.66 13.62
C ALA A 313 -27.05 -9.60 14.86
N GLY A 314 -25.85 -10.18 14.79
CA GLY A 314 -24.87 -10.02 15.88
C GLY A 314 -23.78 -11.07 16.07
N SER A 315 -23.83 -12.27 15.49
CA SER A 315 -22.70 -13.21 15.66
C SER A 315 -21.57 -12.88 14.67
N ALA A 316 -20.60 -12.07 15.11
CA ALA A 316 -19.35 -11.88 14.39
C ALA A 316 -18.66 -13.23 14.17
N CYS A 317 -18.11 -13.41 12.98
CA CYS A 317 -17.40 -14.65 12.66
C CYS A 317 -16.14 -14.80 13.51
N SER A 318 -15.81 -16.05 13.82
CA SER A 318 -14.52 -16.39 14.41
C SER A 318 -13.84 -17.50 13.58
N PRO A 319 -12.71 -17.21 12.90
CA PRO A 319 -12.08 -15.89 12.69
C PRO A 319 -12.90 -14.96 11.75
N PRO A 320 -12.69 -13.63 11.79
CA PRO A 320 -13.26 -12.69 10.82
C PRO A 320 -12.57 -12.82 9.44
N VAL A 321 -13.27 -12.38 8.38
CA VAL A 321 -12.67 -12.26 7.04
C VAL A 321 -11.49 -11.27 7.08
N PRO A 322 -10.33 -11.59 6.47
CA PRO A 322 -9.17 -10.72 6.51
C PRO A 322 -9.39 -9.43 5.73
N THR A 323 -9.00 -8.30 6.30
CA THR A 323 -8.95 -6.98 5.62
C THR A 323 -7.52 -6.57 5.26
N ALA A 324 -6.51 -7.30 5.77
CA ALA A 324 -5.11 -7.09 5.42
C ALA A 324 -4.90 -7.31 3.91
N GLY A 325 -4.43 -6.29 3.22
CA GLY A 325 -4.22 -6.29 1.76
C GLY A 325 -5.48 -6.07 0.92
N LEU A 326 -6.64 -5.78 1.53
CA LEU A 326 -7.89 -5.54 0.82
C LEU A 326 -7.93 -4.13 0.22
N VAL A 327 -8.01 -4.04 -1.11
CA VAL A 327 -7.90 -2.78 -1.86
C VAL A 327 -9.21 -2.30 -2.48
N GLY A 328 -10.19 -3.20 -2.58
CA GLY A 328 -11.45 -2.91 -3.25
C GLY A 328 -12.53 -3.90 -2.85
N PHE A 329 -13.75 -3.39 -2.76
CA PHE A 329 -14.93 -4.17 -2.41
C PHE A 329 -16.14 -3.68 -3.22
N LEU A 330 -16.67 -4.54 -4.08
CA LEU A 330 -17.91 -4.30 -4.83
C LEU A 330 -19.05 -5.07 -4.16
N SER A 331 -20.02 -4.34 -3.60
CA SER A 331 -21.15 -4.90 -2.86
C SER A 331 -22.46 -4.27 -3.32
N GLY A 332 -23.27 -3.71 -2.42
CA GLY A 332 -24.58 -3.14 -2.76
C GLY A 332 -24.54 -1.81 -3.50
N GLY A 333 -23.48 -1.00 -3.36
CA GLY A 333 -23.40 0.36 -3.91
C GLY A 333 -23.33 0.46 -5.45
N GLY A 334 -23.83 1.59 -5.98
CA GLY A 334 -23.86 1.90 -7.41
C GLY A 334 -25.27 2.02 -8.02
N ASP A 335 -25.33 2.11 -9.35
CA ASP A 335 -26.56 2.27 -10.15
C ASP A 335 -26.63 1.25 -11.30
N SER A 336 -27.46 1.46 -12.33
CA SER A 336 -27.61 0.53 -13.45
C SER A 336 -26.35 0.39 -14.32
N GLU A 337 -25.45 1.37 -14.29
CA GLU A 337 -24.23 1.42 -15.11
C GLU A 337 -22.95 1.31 -14.28
N ILE A 338 -23.04 1.57 -12.97
CA ILE A 338 -21.89 1.63 -12.06
C ILE A 338 -22.08 0.61 -10.94
N TRP A 339 -21.05 -0.18 -10.68
CA TRP A 339 -20.90 -0.95 -9.46
C TRP A 339 -19.80 -0.31 -8.61
N GLU A 340 -20.22 0.30 -7.50
CA GLU A 340 -19.36 1.14 -6.68
C GLU A 340 -18.34 0.32 -5.91
N ASN A 341 -17.10 0.82 -5.87
CA ASN A 341 -16.09 0.35 -4.94
C ASN A 341 -16.25 1.09 -3.61
N GLU A 342 -16.69 0.35 -2.60
CA GLU A 342 -17.05 0.86 -1.27
C GLU A 342 -15.85 1.56 -0.57
N TYR A 343 -14.61 1.24 -0.95
CA TYR A 343 -13.39 1.95 -0.48
C TYR A 343 -13.10 3.27 -1.21
N LEU A 344 -14.03 3.81 -2.00
CA LEU A 344 -13.88 5.04 -2.80
C LEU A 344 -12.77 4.93 -3.88
N GLY A 345 -12.44 3.69 -4.25
CA GLY A 345 -11.47 3.36 -5.29
C GLY A 345 -12.06 3.49 -6.70
N ALA A 346 -11.49 2.79 -7.68
CA ALA A 346 -12.10 2.75 -9.01
C ALA A 346 -13.37 1.91 -8.96
N ASN A 347 -14.45 2.38 -9.57
CA ASN A 347 -15.69 1.63 -9.71
C ASN A 347 -15.59 0.63 -10.87
N ALA A 348 -16.43 -0.40 -10.85
CA ALA A 348 -16.66 -1.24 -12.02
C ALA A 348 -17.83 -0.67 -12.84
N SER A 349 -17.78 -0.83 -14.16
CA SER A 349 -18.92 -0.53 -15.03
C SER A 349 -19.77 -1.77 -15.25
N VAL A 350 -21.08 -1.60 -15.35
CA VAL A 350 -22.06 -2.64 -15.60
C VAL A 350 -22.80 -2.31 -16.90
N SER A 351 -23.08 -3.32 -17.73
CA SER A 351 -23.75 -3.14 -19.01
C SER A 351 -24.60 -4.36 -19.37
N GLY A 352 -25.51 -4.18 -20.34
CA GLY A 352 -26.42 -5.22 -20.81
C GLY A 352 -27.54 -5.52 -19.81
N ALA A 353 -28.07 -6.74 -19.87
CA ALA A 353 -29.17 -7.17 -19.00
C ALA A 353 -28.66 -7.55 -17.60
N ALA A 354 -28.28 -6.53 -16.83
CA ALA A 354 -27.82 -6.64 -15.45
C ALA A 354 -28.76 -5.88 -14.49
N ALA A 355 -29.02 -6.45 -13.32
CA ALA A 355 -29.89 -5.86 -12.31
C ALA A 355 -29.20 -5.84 -10.94
N ARG A 356 -29.31 -4.71 -10.24
CA ARG A 356 -28.82 -4.58 -8.87
C ARG A 356 -29.57 -5.55 -7.95
N VAL A 357 -28.84 -6.18 -7.04
CA VAL A 357 -29.38 -7.02 -5.98
C VAL A 357 -28.70 -6.66 -4.66
N ASP A 358 -29.24 -7.15 -3.55
CA ASP A 358 -28.58 -6.98 -2.27
C ASP A 358 -27.18 -7.60 -2.31
N GLY A 359 -26.18 -6.81 -1.94
CA GLY A 359 -24.76 -7.20 -1.97
C GLY A 359 -24.13 -7.38 -3.36
N GLY A 360 -24.79 -7.05 -4.48
CA GLY A 360 -24.15 -7.17 -5.80
C GLY A 360 -25.03 -6.99 -7.05
N VAL A 361 -24.77 -7.80 -8.08
CA VAL A 361 -25.39 -7.69 -9.40
C VAL A 361 -25.80 -9.07 -9.94
N ARG A 362 -27.01 -9.15 -10.49
CA ARG A 362 -27.50 -10.28 -11.28
C ARG A 362 -27.28 -10.01 -12.76
N PHE A 363 -26.54 -10.87 -13.45
CA PHE A 363 -26.28 -10.85 -14.89
C PHE A 363 -27.15 -11.88 -15.59
N LYS A 364 -27.86 -11.48 -16.65
CA LYS A 364 -28.75 -12.35 -17.43
C LYS A 364 -28.42 -12.28 -18.92
N GLY A 365 -28.09 -13.41 -19.52
CA GLY A 365 -27.81 -13.54 -20.95
C GLY A 365 -26.43 -13.02 -21.36
N GLY A 366 -26.02 -13.34 -22.60
CA GLY A 366 -24.65 -13.14 -23.09
C GLY A 366 -24.18 -11.69 -23.27
N THR A 367 -25.09 -10.71 -23.25
CA THR A 367 -24.71 -9.28 -23.36
C THR A 367 -24.47 -8.62 -22.01
N ALA A 368 -24.82 -9.28 -20.89
CA ALA A 368 -24.66 -8.74 -19.55
C ALA A 368 -23.21 -8.91 -19.06
N ALA A 369 -22.55 -7.79 -18.74
CA ALA A 369 -21.16 -7.78 -18.32
C ALA A 369 -20.87 -6.69 -17.28
N GLY A 370 -20.03 -7.02 -16.32
CA GLY A 370 -19.36 -6.11 -15.42
C GLY A 370 -17.86 -6.05 -15.74
N GLU A 371 -17.29 -4.85 -15.70
CA GLU A 371 -15.88 -4.61 -16.01
C GLU A 371 -15.24 -3.76 -14.92
N TRP A 372 -14.23 -4.29 -14.22
CA TRP A 372 -13.47 -3.55 -13.24
C TRP A 372 -12.06 -3.29 -13.73
N ARG A 373 -11.80 -2.05 -14.16
CA ARG A 373 -10.53 -1.68 -14.81
C ARG A 373 -9.46 -1.35 -13.77
N VAL A 374 -8.32 -2.03 -13.88
CA VAL A 374 -7.23 -1.97 -12.88
C VAL A 374 -5.84 -1.71 -13.47
N GLY A 375 -5.63 -1.83 -14.80
CA GLY A 375 -4.28 -1.74 -15.41
C GLY A 375 -3.85 -0.43 -16.08
N ASN A 376 -2.72 -0.49 -16.81
CA ASN A 376 -1.67 0.53 -17.01
C ASN A 376 -2.02 1.89 -17.65
N ARG A 377 -3.27 2.17 -18.02
CA ARG A 377 -3.56 3.42 -18.73
C ARG A 377 -3.73 4.54 -17.70
N TRP A 378 -2.60 5.17 -17.36
CA TRP A 378 -2.41 6.36 -16.49
C TRP A 378 -3.35 7.56 -16.72
N LYS A 379 -4.28 7.46 -17.68
CA LYS A 379 -5.43 8.35 -17.77
C LYS A 379 -6.47 8.08 -16.67
N ASN A 380 -6.58 6.85 -16.13
CA ASN A 380 -7.47 6.48 -15.02
C ASN A 380 -6.97 5.21 -14.27
N HIS A 381 -6.78 5.28 -12.93
CA HIS A 381 -6.58 4.18 -11.93
C HIS A 381 -5.11 3.77 -11.65
N ARG A 382 -4.52 3.71 -10.43
CA ARG A 382 -4.80 3.30 -9.02
C ARG A 382 -4.38 1.86 -8.62
N PHE A 383 -4.22 0.91 -9.55
CA PHE A 383 -4.09 -0.52 -9.20
C PHE A 383 -2.97 -1.30 -9.92
N HIS A 384 -1.76 -0.75 -10.05
CA HIS A 384 -0.66 -1.48 -10.73
C HIS A 384 -0.10 -2.71 -9.96
N PHE A 385 -0.51 -2.95 -8.69
CA PHE A 385 -0.05 -4.11 -7.92
C PHE A 385 -0.57 -5.46 -8.43
N VAL A 386 -1.65 -5.48 -9.22
CA VAL A 386 -2.24 -6.75 -9.72
C VAL A 386 -1.36 -7.47 -10.77
N LYS A 387 -0.17 -6.93 -11.06
CA LYS A 387 0.79 -7.51 -11.99
C LYS A 387 1.42 -8.79 -11.46
N ASP A 388 1.83 -8.79 -10.20
CA ASP A 388 2.66 -9.84 -9.62
C ASP A 388 1.84 -10.75 -8.71
N ASN A 389 1.01 -10.15 -7.85
CA ASN A 389 0.26 -10.84 -6.80
C ASN A 389 -1.13 -10.22 -6.61
N PHE A 390 -2.19 -11.04 -6.65
CA PHE A 390 -3.53 -10.62 -6.21
C PHE A 390 -4.43 -11.81 -5.87
N THR A 391 -5.52 -11.53 -5.16
CA THR A 391 -6.66 -12.45 -5.03
C THR A 391 -7.96 -11.71 -5.34
N LEU A 392 -8.74 -12.22 -6.29
CA LEU A 392 -10.10 -11.77 -6.58
C LEU A 392 -11.08 -12.82 -6.04
N VAL A 393 -11.90 -12.45 -5.07
CA VAL A 393 -12.91 -13.33 -4.44
C VAL A 393 -14.31 -12.83 -4.80
N ALA A 394 -15.26 -13.73 -5.02
CA ALA A 394 -16.66 -13.37 -5.15
C ALA A 394 -17.57 -14.51 -4.67
N THR A 395 -18.79 -14.17 -4.26
CA THR A 395 -19.87 -15.15 -4.04
C THR A 395 -20.74 -15.24 -5.29
N VAL A 396 -20.83 -16.44 -5.86
CA VAL A 396 -21.58 -16.74 -7.09
C VAL A 396 -22.82 -17.55 -6.76
N THR A 397 -23.96 -17.19 -7.34
CA THR A 397 -25.15 -18.06 -7.38
C THR A 397 -25.58 -18.28 -8.83
N ILE A 398 -25.66 -19.53 -9.26
CA ILE A 398 -26.07 -19.91 -10.63
C ILE A 398 -27.58 -20.16 -10.65
N GLU A 399 -28.35 -19.34 -11.36
CA GLU A 399 -29.81 -19.38 -11.35
C GLU A 399 -30.39 -20.17 -12.54
N THR A 400 -29.62 -20.31 -13.63
CA THR A 400 -30.01 -21.03 -14.85
C THR A 400 -28.91 -21.98 -15.29
N GLU A 401 -29.29 -23.23 -15.61
CA GLU A 401 -28.38 -24.23 -16.15
C GLU A 401 -28.04 -23.91 -17.61
N PRO A 402 -26.77 -24.01 -18.05
CA PRO A 402 -26.42 -23.80 -19.45
C PRO A 402 -27.15 -24.80 -20.34
N SER A 403 -27.59 -24.38 -21.52
CA SER A 403 -28.14 -25.29 -22.54
C SER A 403 -27.11 -26.35 -22.92
N GLY A 404 -27.51 -27.64 -22.88
CA GLY A 404 -26.61 -28.78 -23.10
C GLY A 404 -25.93 -28.75 -24.47
N GLY A 405 -24.63 -29.06 -24.51
CA GLY A 405 -23.79 -29.08 -25.72
C GLY A 405 -23.00 -27.79 -26.00
N GLY A 406 -23.14 -26.74 -25.18
CA GLY A 406 -22.43 -25.47 -25.32
C GLY A 406 -21.09 -25.39 -24.59
N SER A 407 -20.26 -24.39 -24.97
CA SER A 407 -19.03 -24.01 -24.28
C SER A 407 -19.28 -23.61 -22.81
N PRO A 408 -18.30 -23.76 -21.91
CA PRO A 408 -18.40 -23.31 -20.52
C PRO A 408 -18.84 -21.84 -20.43
N VAL A 409 -19.72 -21.51 -19.48
CA VAL A 409 -20.22 -20.15 -19.26
C VAL A 409 -19.30 -19.43 -18.27
N PRO A 410 -18.67 -18.31 -18.65
CA PRO A 410 -17.73 -17.61 -17.77
C PRO A 410 -18.46 -16.84 -16.67
N VAL A 411 -17.83 -16.73 -15.50
CA VAL A 411 -18.36 -16.01 -14.33
C VAL A 411 -17.40 -14.92 -13.87
N LEU A 412 -16.13 -15.27 -13.69
CA LEU A 412 -15.05 -14.35 -13.33
C LEU A 412 -13.94 -14.45 -14.37
N GLY A 413 -13.38 -13.32 -14.79
CA GLY A 413 -12.28 -13.26 -15.73
C GLY A 413 -11.20 -12.25 -15.34
N VAL A 414 -9.98 -12.51 -15.80
CA VAL A 414 -8.81 -11.65 -15.65
C VAL A 414 -8.20 -11.47 -17.03
N ARG A 415 -8.06 -10.21 -17.46
CA ARG A 415 -7.56 -9.87 -18.80
C ARG A 415 -6.19 -9.24 -18.78
N GLY A 416 -5.44 -9.52 -19.84
CA GLY A 416 -4.11 -8.99 -20.10
C GLY A 416 -4.09 -7.58 -20.69
N GLY A 417 -2.90 -6.96 -20.70
CA GLY A 417 -2.59 -5.74 -21.45
C GLY A 417 -2.86 -5.93 -22.94
N GLY A 418 -3.45 -4.91 -23.59
CA GLY A 418 -3.91 -4.99 -24.98
C GLY A 418 -5.37 -5.41 -25.17
N GLY A 419 -6.07 -5.83 -24.10
CA GLY A 419 -7.53 -6.02 -24.08
C GLY A 419 -8.06 -7.33 -24.67
N GLU A 420 -7.21 -8.11 -25.34
CA GLU A 420 -7.65 -9.32 -26.06
C GLU A 420 -7.26 -10.65 -25.37
N ALA A 421 -6.14 -10.69 -24.63
CA ALA A 421 -5.67 -11.94 -24.02
C ALA A 421 -6.37 -12.23 -22.69
N ARG A 422 -7.09 -13.37 -22.60
CA ARG A 422 -7.63 -13.90 -21.34
C ARG A 422 -6.52 -14.59 -20.55
N LEU A 423 -6.20 -14.07 -19.36
CA LEU A 423 -5.16 -14.61 -18.49
C LEU A 423 -5.70 -15.74 -17.60
N MET A 424 -6.84 -15.49 -16.95
CA MET A 424 -7.53 -16.46 -16.10
C MET A 424 -9.02 -16.31 -16.29
N GLU A 425 -9.75 -17.41 -16.31
CA GLU A 425 -11.21 -17.41 -16.39
C GLU A 425 -11.76 -18.57 -15.59
N LEU A 426 -12.75 -18.29 -14.74
CA LEU A 426 -13.54 -19.30 -14.06
C LEU A 426 -14.91 -19.38 -14.73
N SER A 427 -15.32 -20.60 -15.05
CA SER A 427 -16.53 -20.91 -15.80
C SER A 427 -17.25 -22.14 -15.24
N TYR A 428 -18.49 -22.34 -15.64
CA TYR A 428 -19.31 -23.49 -15.26
C TYR A 428 -19.97 -24.13 -16.49
N THR A 429 -20.22 -25.44 -16.42
CA THR A 429 -20.69 -26.25 -17.55
C THR A 429 -22.08 -26.83 -17.32
N ALA A 430 -22.74 -27.28 -18.40
CA ALA A 430 -24.03 -27.96 -18.33
C ALA A 430 -23.99 -29.30 -17.58
N ASP A 431 -22.83 -29.97 -17.52
CA ASP A 431 -22.64 -31.23 -16.75
C ASP A 431 -22.29 -30.98 -15.27
N ARG A 432 -22.62 -29.78 -14.76
CA ARG A 432 -22.47 -29.37 -13.36
C ARG A 432 -21.05 -29.31 -12.84
N LYS A 433 -20.08 -29.01 -13.70
CA LYS A 433 -18.67 -28.89 -13.32
C LYS A 433 -18.18 -27.45 -13.37
N TRP A 434 -17.19 -27.17 -12.55
CA TRP A 434 -16.38 -25.96 -12.68
C TRP A 434 -15.24 -26.21 -13.64
N ALA A 435 -14.87 -25.16 -14.37
CA ALA A 435 -13.79 -25.18 -15.34
C ALA A 435 -12.98 -23.88 -15.21
N ALA A 436 -11.66 -24.00 -15.13
CA ALA A 436 -10.74 -22.88 -15.09
C ALA A 436 -9.82 -22.88 -16.32
N THR A 437 -9.77 -21.76 -17.02
CA THR A 437 -8.96 -21.55 -18.22
C THR A 437 -7.82 -20.59 -17.89
N PHE A 438 -6.59 -20.97 -18.25
CA PHE A 438 -5.38 -20.16 -18.02
C PHE A 438 -4.66 -19.89 -19.35
N SER A 439 -4.29 -18.63 -19.63
CA SER A 439 -3.65 -18.20 -20.88
C SER A 439 -4.37 -18.67 -22.16
N GLY A 440 -5.69 -18.84 -22.12
CA GLY A 440 -6.49 -19.33 -23.24
C GLY A 440 -6.30 -20.81 -23.61
N ALA A 441 -5.59 -21.60 -22.79
CA ALA A 441 -5.34 -23.04 -22.99
C ALA A 441 -6.42 -23.93 -22.34
N THR A 442 -6.37 -25.25 -22.61
CA THR A 442 -7.33 -26.27 -22.16
C THR A 442 -7.73 -26.12 -20.69
N ALA A 443 -9.03 -26.13 -20.43
CA ALA A 443 -9.59 -25.94 -19.10
C ALA A 443 -9.15 -27.04 -18.13
N GLN A 444 -8.69 -26.66 -16.94
CA GLN A 444 -8.67 -27.56 -15.80
C GLN A 444 -10.11 -27.75 -15.33
N VAL A 445 -10.60 -28.98 -15.43
CA VAL A 445 -11.92 -29.39 -14.93
C VAL A 445 -11.68 -30.19 -13.65
N GLY A 446 -12.20 -29.69 -12.54
CA GLY A 446 -11.97 -30.23 -11.20
C GLY A 446 -12.85 -29.52 -10.20
N GLY A 447 -12.74 -29.86 -8.90
CA GLY A 447 -13.60 -29.32 -7.85
C GLY A 447 -15.02 -29.90 -7.81
N GLY A 448 -15.71 -29.68 -6.69
CA GLY A 448 -17.06 -30.20 -6.46
C GLY A 448 -18.09 -29.74 -7.50
N ALA A 449 -19.23 -30.42 -7.61
CA ALA A 449 -20.28 -30.03 -8.54
C ALA A 449 -20.90 -28.68 -8.14
N TRP A 450 -21.23 -27.85 -9.14
CA TRP A 450 -22.03 -26.64 -8.86
C TRP A 450 -23.51 -27.01 -8.72
N GLU A 451 -24.21 -26.27 -7.86
CA GLU A 451 -25.64 -26.48 -7.63
C GLU A 451 -26.45 -25.23 -7.97
N ARG A 452 -27.58 -25.44 -8.66
CA ARG A 452 -28.49 -24.37 -9.02
C ARG A 452 -29.04 -23.70 -7.75
N ASN A 453 -29.01 -22.37 -7.72
CA ASN A 453 -29.46 -21.53 -6.60
C ASN A 453 -28.68 -21.76 -5.29
N ARG A 454 -27.53 -22.44 -5.33
CA ARG A 454 -26.58 -22.51 -4.22
C ARG A 454 -25.54 -21.41 -4.39
N ALA A 455 -25.23 -20.73 -3.28
CA ALA A 455 -24.11 -19.81 -3.24
C ALA A 455 -22.79 -20.61 -3.14
N HIS A 456 -21.85 -20.29 -4.01
CA HIS A 456 -20.49 -20.81 -4.00
C HIS A 456 -19.51 -19.66 -3.82
N GLN A 457 -18.50 -19.82 -2.98
CA GLN A 457 -17.39 -18.89 -2.95
C GLN A 457 -16.39 -19.25 -4.03
N VAL A 458 -15.97 -18.28 -4.81
CA VAL A 458 -14.98 -18.49 -5.87
C VAL A 458 -13.85 -17.51 -5.75
N ALA A 459 -12.64 -17.93 -6.14
CA ALA A 459 -11.50 -17.05 -6.19
C ALA A 459 -10.57 -17.33 -7.37
N LEU A 460 -9.97 -16.27 -7.89
CA LEU A 460 -8.82 -16.32 -8.80
C LEU A 460 -7.62 -15.71 -8.07
N VAL A 461 -6.52 -16.46 -7.98
CA VAL A 461 -5.29 -16.06 -7.30
C VAL A 461 -4.16 -16.01 -8.30
N LEU A 462 -3.46 -14.89 -8.34
CA LEU A 462 -2.16 -14.77 -9.01
C LEU A 462 -1.08 -14.71 -7.93
N GLN A 463 -0.10 -15.60 -8.03
CA GLN A 463 1.06 -15.62 -7.16
C GLN A 463 2.33 -15.89 -7.97
N ASP A 464 3.25 -14.92 -7.98
CA ASP A 464 4.57 -15.03 -8.62
C ASP A 464 4.50 -15.51 -10.08
N GLY A 465 3.51 -14.98 -10.82
CA GLY A 465 3.23 -15.32 -12.21
C GLY A 465 2.50 -16.66 -12.43
N SER A 466 2.04 -17.33 -11.36
CA SER A 466 1.24 -18.55 -11.44
C SER A 466 -0.21 -18.25 -11.03
N GLY A 467 -1.16 -18.66 -11.88
CA GLY A 467 -2.59 -18.52 -11.64
C GLY A 467 -3.19 -19.78 -11.01
N SER A 468 -4.16 -19.61 -10.12
CA SER A 468 -4.98 -20.71 -9.60
C SER A 468 -6.43 -20.28 -9.41
N ALA A 469 -7.35 -21.23 -9.52
CA ALA A 469 -8.77 -21.03 -9.36
C ALA A 469 -9.30 -21.89 -8.21
N TRP A 470 -10.18 -21.32 -7.40
CA TRP A 470 -10.69 -21.93 -6.18
C TRP A 470 -12.22 -21.84 -6.15
N VAL A 471 -12.86 -22.90 -5.66
CA VAL A 471 -14.29 -22.95 -5.38
C VAL A 471 -14.50 -23.55 -4.01
N ASP A 472 -15.28 -22.89 -3.16
CA ASP A 472 -15.55 -23.28 -1.77
C ASP A 472 -14.24 -23.63 -1.02
N ALA A 473 -13.22 -22.80 -1.27
CA ALA A 473 -11.85 -22.93 -0.75
C ALA A 473 -11.13 -24.26 -1.08
N GLN A 474 -11.56 -24.93 -2.15
CA GLN A 474 -10.87 -26.04 -2.79
C GLN A 474 -10.30 -25.59 -4.13
N ALA A 475 -9.03 -25.90 -4.40
CA ALA A 475 -8.40 -25.60 -5.68
C ALA A 475 -8.97 -26.50 -6.80
N LEU A 476 -9.20 -25.93 -7.98
CA LEU A 476 -9.68 -26.66 -9.17
C LEU A 476 -8.56 -27.44 -9.90
N GLY A 477 -7.33 -27.35 -9.39
CA GLY A 477 -6.15 -28.02 -9.93
C GLY A 477 -4.88 -27.39 -9.38
N SER A 478 -3.74 -27.82 -9.90
CA SER A 478 -2.44 -27.24 -9.55
C SER A 478 -2.28 -25.85 -10.18
N PRO A 479 -1.62 -24.90 -9.48
CA PRO A 479 -1.30 -23.58 -10.05
C PRO A 479 -0.61 -23.69 -11.41
N VAL A 480 -1.00 -22.83 -12.34
CA VAL A 480 -0.52 -22.82 -13.73
C VAL A 480 0.31 -21.57 -13.97
N ARG A 481 1.54 -21.74 -14.47
CA ARG A 481 2.38 -20.62 -14.89
C ARG A 481 1.68 -19.87 -16.03
N LEU A 482 1.40 -18.59 -15.85
CA LEU A 482 0.75 -17.80 -16.89
C LEU A 482 1.79 -17.31 -17.89
N HIS A 483 1.45 -17.38 -19.16
CA HIS A 483 2.24 -16.84 -20.25
C HIS A 483 1.63 -15.53 -20.72
N ALA A 484 2.46 -14.48 -20.79
CA ALA A 484 2.11 -13.23 -21.42
C ALA A 484 2.37 -13.30 -22.93
N ALA A 485 1.52 -12.64 -23.72
CA ALA A 485 1.82 -12.41 -25.13
C ALA A 485 2.82 -11.24 -25.24
N GLY A 486 4.10 -11.55 -25.48
CA GLY A 486 5.13 -10.57 -25.83
C GLY A 486 5.99 -10.00 -24.69
N ALA A 487 6.81 -9.00 -25.02
CA ALA A 487 7.87 -8.46 -24.15
C ALA A 487 7.39 -7.64 -22.93
N ALA A 488 6.09 -7.34 -22.84
CA ALA A 488 5.51 -6.52 -21.76
C ALA A 488 5.28 -7.29 -20.44
N GLY A 489 5.40 -8.62 -20.44
CA GLY A 489 5.13 -9.46 -19.28
C GLY A 489 3.64 -9.59 -18.95
N LEU A 490 3.32 -10.26 -17.84
CA LEU A 490 1.94 -10.42 -17.36
C LEU A 490 1.43 -9.07 -16.88
N GLU A 491 0.58 -8.41 -17.67
CA GLU A 491 -0.02 -7.14 -17.29
C GLU A 491 -1.53 -7.32 -17.14
N VAL A 492 -2.06 -7.21 -15.93
CA VAL A 492 -3.52 -7.28 -15.71
C VAL A 492 -4.15 -5.94 -16.02
N SER A 493 -5.09 -5.91 -16.96
CA SER A 493 -5.79 -4.68 -17.39
C SER A 493 -7.15 -4.51 -16.74
N GLN A 494 -7.87 -5.61 -16.55
CA GLN A 494 -9.29 -5.60 -16.17
C GLN A 494 -9.70 -6.94 -15.55
N PHE A 495 -10.61 -6.86 -14.59
CA PHE A 495 -11.42 -7.98 -14.12
C PHE A 495 -12.79 -7.96 -14.78
N ASP A 496 -13.27 -9.13 -15.17
CA ASP A 496 -14.55 -9.30 -15.83
C ASP A 496 -15.52 -10.09 -14.95
N PHE A 497 -16.77 -9.66 -14.95
CA PHE A 497 -17.90 -10.29 -14.29
C PHE A 497 -18.96 -10.61 -15.34
N MET A 498 -19.32 -11.87 -15.52
CA MET A 498 -20.15 -12.28 -16.65
C MET A 498 -21.16 -13.34 -16.24
N GLY A 499 -22.28 -13.42 -16.98
CA GLY A 499 -23.26 -14.51 -16.91
C GLY A 499 -23.44 -15.24 -18.23
N GLY A 500 -22.60 -14.97 -19.22
CA GLY A 500 -22.67 -15.47 -20.59
C GLY A 500 -21.40 -15.11 -21.36
N ASP A 501 -21.23 -15.66 -22.54
CA ASP A 501 -20.10 -15.30 -23.40
C ASP A 501 -20.35 -13.95 -24.08
N ARG A 502 -19.29 -13.15 -24.27
CA ARG A 502 -19.39 -11.85 -24.95
C ARG A 502 -19.84 -11.93 -26.42
N ALA A 503 -19.87 -13.14 -27.01
CA ALA A 503 -20.45 -13.36 -28.33
C ALA A 503 -21.99 -13.42 -28.31
N GLY A 504 -22.62 -13.31 -27.13
CA GLY A 504 -24.07 -13.21 -27.00
C GLY A 504 -24.80 -14.55 -27.11
N THR A 505 -24.10 -15.69 -27.02
CA THR A 505 -24.66 -17.03 -27.24
C THR A 505 -25.05 -17.75 -25.94
N GLY A 506 -24.66 -17.22 -24.78
CA GLY A 506 -24.97 -17.78 -23.46
C GLY A 506 -26.34 -17.38 -22.89
N ASN A 507 -27.13 -18.36 -22.45
CA ASN A 507 -28.40 -18.19 -21.71
C ASN A 507 -28.23 -18.22 -20.18
N GLY A 508 -26.99 -18.04 -19.69
CA GLY A 508 -26.69 -18.11 -18.27
C GLY A 508 -27.33 -16.96 -17.50
N GLN A 509 -27.71 -17.24 -16.26
CA GLN A 509 -28.16 -16.24 -15.30
C GLN A 509 -27.41 -16.49 -14.01
N VAL A 510 -26.57 -15.52 -13.63
CA VAL A 510 -25.72 -15.63 -12.44
C VAL A 510 -25.84 -14.37 -11.61
N THR A 511 -25.79 -14.54 -10.30
CA THR A 511 -25.73 -13.45 -9.35
C THR A 511 -24.35 -13.45 -8.70
N LEU A 512 -23.65 -12.32 -8.82
CA LEU A 512 -22.37 -12.07 -8.16
C LEU A 512 -22.58 -11.10 -7.01
N THR A 513 -22.15 -11.50 -5.82
CA THR A 513 -22.22 -10.68 -4.61
C THR A 513 -20.87 -10.64 -3.92
N ASN A 514 -20.61 -9.55 -3.21
CA ASN A 514 -19.42 -9.36 -2.38
C ASN A 514 -18.12 -9.68 -3.13
N VAL A 515 -17.78 -8.89 -4.14
CA VAL A 515 -16.52 -9.05 -4.88
C VAL A 515 -15.40 -8.33 -4.12
N LEU A 516 -14.35 -9.03 -3.72
CA LEU A 516 -13.22 -8.50 -2.98
C LEU A 516 -11.93 -8.63 -3.79
N LEU A 517 -11.10 -7.58 -3.77
CA LEU A 517 -9.78 -7.59 -4.42
C LEU A 517 -8.68 -7.39 -3.37
N TYR A 518 -7.75 -8.32 -3.29
CA TYR A 518 -6.58 -8.25 -2.43
C TYR A 518 -5.31 -8.03 -3.25
N ASN A 519 -4.37 -7.23 -2.74
CA ASN A 519 -3.04 -7.01 -3.32
C ASN A 519 -2.02 -8.11 -2.96
N ARG A 520 -2.49 -9.27 -2.51
CA ARG A 520 -1.68 -10.43 -2.11
C ARG A 520 -2.41 -11.74 -2.39
N PRO A 521 -1.69 -12.87 -2.51
CA PRO A 521 -2.32 -14.18 -2.45
C PRO A 521 -2.93 -14.41 -1.07
N LEU A 522 -4.16 -14.95 -1.05
CA LEU A 522 -4.78 -15.50 0.15
C LEU A 522 -4.46 -16.98 0.25
N SER A 523 -4.17 -17.44 1.46
CA SER A 523 -3.99 -18.87 1.76
C SER A 523 -5.32 -19.62 1.68
N ALA A 524 -5.25 -20.95 1.54
CA ALA A 524 -6.44 -21.80 1.62
C ALA A 524 -7.21 -21.59 2.94
N ALA A 525 -6.50 -21.42 4.06
CA ALA A 525 -7.10 -21.14 5.36
C ALA A 525 -7.88 -19.82 5.40
N GLU A 526 -7.37 -18.78 4.73
CA GLU A 526 -8.07 -17.50 4.60
C GLU A 526 -9.28 -17.62 3.65
N LEU A 527 -9.14 -18.34 2.53
CA LEU A 527 -10.25 -18.59 1.62
C LEU A 527 -11.40 -19.37 2.29
N GLN A 528 -11.09 -20.27 3.23
CA GLN A 528 -12.10 -21.01 4.01
C GLN A 528 -12.99 -20.10 4.87
N LEU A 529 -12.54 -18.90 5.24
CA LEU A 529 -13.32 -17.97 6.05
C LEU A 529 -14.53 -17.39 5.31
N PHE A 530 -14.50 -17.44 3.98
CA PHE A 530 -15.60 -17.00 3.13
C PHE A 530 -16.70 -18.06 2.99
N VAL A 531 -16.39 -19.34 3.21
CA VAL A 531 -17.29 -20.47 2.95
C VAL A 531 -18.31 -20.62 4.09
N PRO A 532 -19.62 -20.73 3.80
CA PRO A 532 -20.62 -20.98 4.83
C PRO A 532 -20.37 -22.31 5.54
N ARG A 533 -20.22 -22.27 6.87
CA ARG A 533 -20.16 -23.48 7.70
C ARG A 533 -21.57 -24.05 7.85
N GLY A 534 -21.98 -24.91 6.91
CA GLY A 534 -23.13 -25.78 7.11
C GLY A 534 -22.89 -26.64 8.36
N GLY A 535 -23.88 -26.71 9.25
CA GLY A 535 -23.77 -27.42 10.52
C GLY A 535 -23.24 -28.84 10.35
N GLN A 536 -21.97 -29.04 10.71
CA GLN A 536 -21.46 -30.37 11.00
C GLN A 536 -22.09 -30.80 12.32
N THR A 537 -23.24 -31.48 12.25
CA THR A 537 -23.67 -32.33 13.35
C THR A 537 -22.61 -33.39 13.53
N GLY A 538 -21.93 -33.36 14.68
CA GLY A 538 -20.95 -34.37 15.05
C GLY A 538 -21.55 -35.76 14.94
N ALA A 539 -21.05 -36.57 14.02
CA ALA A 539 -21.17 -38.01 14.11
C ALA A 539 -20.18 -38.44 15.20
N GLY A 540 -20.69 -38.50 16.42
CA GLY A 540 -19.96 -39.02 17.56
C GLY A 540 -19.44 -40.42 17.30
N SER A 541 -18.23 -40.64 17.80
CA SER A 541 -17.61 -41.93 18.07
C SER A 541 -18.66 -43.01 18.41
N ARG A 542 -18.66 -44.09 17.63
CA ARG A 542 -19.02 -45.41 18.13
C ARG A 542 -17.80 -46.29 18.00
N ALA A 543 -17.13 -46.45 19.12
CA ALA A 543 -16.20 -47.53 19.38
C ALA A 543 -16.89 -48.87 19.10
N GLY A 544 -16.32 -49.63 18.16
CA GLY A 544 -16.45 -51.07 18.11
C GLY A 544 -15.18 -51.65 18.69
N ALA A 545 -15.26 -52.16 19.92
CA ALA A 545 -14.25 -53.01 20.49
C ALA A 545 -14.41 -54.41 19.90
N GLU A 546 -13.35 -54.95 19.31
CA GLU A 546 -13.12 -56.39 19.27
C GLU A 546 -11.68 -56.69 19.67
N ASP A 547 -11.58 -57.55 20.68
CA ASP A 547 -10.39 -58.07 21.32
C ASP A 547 -9.58 -58.98 20.39
N GLY A 548 -8.25 -58.92 20.51
CA GLY A 548 -7.34 -59.88 19.88
C GLY A 548 -5.86 -59.56 20.17
N ALA A 549 -5.36 -59.99 21.33
CA ALA A 549 -3.94 -60.01 21.66
C ALA A 549 -3.24 -61.29 21.10
N PRO A 550 -1.92 -61.49 21.24
CA PRO A 550 -0.89 -61.01 20.33
C PRO A 550 -0.06 -62.16 19.69
N GLY A 551 0.51 -61.92 18.51
CA GLY A 551 1.45 -62.83 17.84
C GLY A 551 2.79 -62.15 17.57
N THR A 552 3.81 -62.59 18.29
CA THR A 552 5.23 -62.20 18.17
C THR A 552 5.88 -62.70 16.88
N ALA A 553 6.68 -61.85 16.21
CA ALA A 553 7.96 -62.25 15.59
C ALA A 553 8.81 -61.01 15.25
N ASP A 554 10.09 -61.11 15.63
CA ASP A 554 11.22 -60.20 15.48
C ASP A 554 11.49 -59.67 14.06
N SER A 555 12.05 -58.45 13.96
CA SER A 555 13.50 -58.28 13.73
C SER A 555 13.90 -56.80 13.51
N ALA A 556 14.84 -56.32 14.36
CA ALA A 556 15.99 -55.41 14.13
C ALA A 556 15.83 -54.15 13.22
N ALA A 557 16.35 -52.94 13.50
CA ALA A 557 17.25 -52.40 14.53
C ALA A 557 17.19 -50.85 14.53
N HIS A 558 17.61 -50.26 15.66
CA HIS A 558 17.75 -48.86 16.11
C HIS A 558 18.65 -47.91 15.25
N PRO A 559 18.90 -46.61 15.64
CA PRO A 559 18.01 -45.45 15.85
C PRO A 559 18.63 -44.14 15.26
N PRO A 560 18.01 -42.93 15.41
CA PRO A 560 18.73 -41.66 15.38
C PRO A 560 18.98 -41.11 16.78
N ALA A 561 20.20 -40.61 17.01
CA ALA A 561 20.68 -40.07 18.27
C ALA A 561 20.38 -38.56 18.43
N GLU A 562 19.79 -38.25 19.60
CA GLU A 562 20.13 -37.20 20.57
C GLU A 562 20.35 -35.73 20.15
N ALA A 563 19.49 -34.87 20.71
CA ALA A 563 19.66 -33.44 20.88
C ALA A 563 20.42 -33.12 22.20
N PRO A 564 21.17 -32.01 22.28
CA PRO A 564 21.74 -31.54 23.54
C PRO A 564 20.81 -30.56 24.28
N ALA A 565 20.75 -30.71 25.60
CA ALA A 565 20.06 -29.84 26.55
C ALA A 565 20.85 -28.54 26.87
N PRO A 566 20.20 -27.44 27.28
CA PRO A 566 20.86 -26.25 27.82
C PRO A 566 20.95 -26.25 29.36
N GLY A 567 22.03 -25.68 29.88
CA GLY A 567 22.34 -25.53 31.32
C GLY A 567 21.62 -24.36 32.02
N ARG A 568 21.65 -24.41 33.35
CA ARG A 568 20.99 -23.53 34.35
C ARG A 568 21.79 -22.28 34.75
N GLY A 569 21.06 -21.27 35.28
CA GLY A 569 21.49 -20.15 36.15
C GLY A 569 21.23 -18.79 35.48
N GLU A 570 20.56 -17.75 36.01
CA GLU A 570 20.23 -17.25 37.37
C GLU A 570 19.00 -16.30 37.29
N GLU A 571 18.17 -16.21 38.36
CA GLU A 571 17.16 -15.16 38.63
C GLU A 571 17.86 -13.81 38.98
N ALA A 572 17.36 -12.56 38.84
CA ALA A 572 16.06 -11.87 38.89
C ALA A 572 16.26 -10.42 38.32
N PRO A 573 15.36 -9.40 38.46
CA PRO A 573 13.91 -9.34 38.60
C PRO A 573 13.21 -8.49 37.50
N THR A 574 11.88 -8.61 37.42
CA THR A 574 10.96 -7.84 36.56
C THR A 574 10.69 -6.41 37.08
N PRO A 575 10.61 -5.38 36.22
CA PRO A 575 10.03 -4.10 36.57
C PRO A 575 8.52 -4.05 36.27
N SER A 576 7.75 -3.57 37.26
CA SER A 576 6.30 -3.34 37.21
C SER A 576 5.92 -2.08 36.40
N PRO A 577 4.70 -2.00 35.85
CA PRO A 577 4.25 -0.87 35.02
C PRO A 577 3.86 0.37 35.86
N PRO A 578 4.09 1.60 35.36
CA PRO A 578 3.70 2.80 36.08
C PRO A 578 2.19 3.07 36.05
N ALA A 579 1.71 3.59 37.17
CA ALA A 579 0.32 3.80 37.54
C ALA A 579 -0.40 4.88 36.71
N ARG A 580 -1.69 4.61 36.45
CA ARG A 580 -2.69 5.56 35.96
C ARG A 580 -2.84 6.74 36.94
N ARG A 581 -2.73 7.97 36.43
CA ARG A 581 -3.32 9.16 37.08
C ARG A 581 -4.61 9.54 36.34
N GLY A 582 -5.68 9.73 37.11
CA GLY A 582 -7.01 10.12 36.65
C GLY A 582 -7.11 11.59 36.19
N PRO A 583 -8.28 11.99 35.68
CA PRO A 583 -8.44 13.18 34.84
C PRO A 583 -8.53 14.46 35.68
N ALA A 584 -7.92 15.54 35.20
CA ALA A 584 -8.12 16.88 35.70
C ALA A 584 -9.19 17.61 34.87
N ARG A 585 -10.01 18.37 35.60
CA ARG A 585 -11.24 19.06 35.23
C ARG A 585 -11.20 19.89 33.94
N GLU A 586 -12.29 19.72 33.22
CA GLU A 586 -12.94 20.55 32.20
C GLU A 586 -12.97 22.06 32.55
N ALA A 587 -12.59 22.90 31.59
CA ALA A 587 -12.87 24.33 31.58
C ALA A 587 -13.71 24.65 30.32
N ALA A 588 -14.79 25.41 30.53
CA ALA A 588 -15.88 25.64 29.60
C ALA A 588 -15.47 26.32 28.27
N PRO A 589 -16.19 26.06 27.16
CA PRO A 589 -15.93 26.71 25.88
C PRO A 589 -16.43 28.17 25.87
N VAL A 590 -15.51 29.08 25.52
CA VAL A 590 -15.81 30.48 25.21
C VAL A 590 -16.41 30.56 23.81
N THR A 591 -17.59 31.17 23.71
CA THR A 591 -18.35 31.39 22.47
C THR A 591 -17.63 32.40 21.55
N PRO A 592 -17.37 32.09 20.27
CA PRO A 592 -16.92 33.10 19.32
C PRO A 592 -18.09 33.96 18.83
N MET A 593 -17.91 35.28 18.94
CA MET A 593 -18.82 36.29 18.44
C MET A 593 -19.00 36.20 16.91
N ALA A 594 -20.25 36.34 16.48
CA ALA A 594 -20.62 36.53 15.08
C ALA A 594 -20.03 37.83 14.51
N GLN A 595 -19.54 37.78 13.27
CA GLN A 595 -19.28 38.95 12.44
C GLN A 595 -20.04 38.84 11.10
N PRO A 596 -20.40 39.99 10.48
CA PRO A 596 -21.60 40.15 9.66
C PRO A 596 -21.36 39.86 8.17
N PRO A 597 -22.43 39.75 7.35
CA PRO A 597 -22.33 39.37 5.94
C PRO A 597 -21.85 40.56 5.10
N LEU A 598 -20.80 40.35 4.31
CA LEU A 598 -20.45 41.27 3.22
C LEU A 598 -21.28 40.94 1.99
N ARG A 599 -22.09 41.93 1.60
CA ARG A 599 -22.97 41.96 0.43
C ARG A 599 -22.17 42.19 -0.87
N ARG A 600 -22.65 41.46 -1.89
CA ARG A 600 -22.60 41.67 -3.36
C ARG A 600 -21.27 41.57 -4.07
#